data_AF-A0A9E5AWF3-F1
#
_entry.id   AF-A0A9E5AWF3-F1
#
_cell.length_a   1.000
_cell.length_b   1.000
_cell.length_c   1.000
_cell.angle_alpha   90.00
_cell.angle_beta   90.00
_cell.angle_gamma   90.00
#
_symmetry.space_group_name_H-M   'P 1'
#
loop_
_entity.id
_entity.type
_entity.pdbx_description
1 polymer ?
#
loop_
_entity_poly.entity_id
_entity_poly.type
_entity_poly.pdbx_seq_one_letter_code
_entity_poly.pdbx_strand_id
1 'polypeptide(L)'
;MSEAAVTVESPAKPTPAATKPGWEINPIVVKELRQAVRNWTVTTALLLLLLIYFLVTVTFLLGESANNIRSEAMGGQVFTALFSILTAVSLSFLPLYVGVRLAWERTPTNIDLLYITTLTPSRIIRGKMFSGVYLAVLFFSVTMPFMVFTYLLRGVDLPTIFTLLLFLFLGNIAGIQFAILVAALPMNRILKLIVAGFFGMNAVFSIFGIALSAAIGGSGRFTMNVISWNFWAIALSVIAIGLLITGLAYVCAVACVTPLAANRALPVRIYATAMWLLAGVLASAWAWHQNSTDLLVVWMIGTWILLVLTLMISVCSQDHRSLRVRQAIPVNPRRRFLAYLFYNGPDNGIAWSAAIGLLTLFICFGTGWLGGWMGHSLTPATAIVSNSDEERLLTCTTMLLYLLAYALTAVWLHRRFLANLSAKFASVIFLLMPPLLFLIPTLFFFFVNRLSWDVMDERQLGSLFNLFVDKVRNNHLFEHLLFAGGWLLLILLLNARWLIRQIQDFKPYRPEEDESSRYAGSPPPKFG
;
A
#
# COMPACT_ATOMS: atom_id res chain seq x y z
N MET A 1 63.23 -5.06 48.80
CA MET A 1 62.95 -3.63 48.49
C MET A 1 62.84 -3.54 46.98
N SER A 2 61.77 -3.14 46.32
CA SER A 2 60.34 -3.04 46.61
C SER A 2 59.71 -3.17 45.22
N GLU A 3 58.81 -4.12 45.07
CA GLU A 3 58.05 -4.38 43.85
C GLU A 3 56.99 -3.28 43.70
N ALA A 4 57.08 -2.46 42.65
CA ALA A 4 56.08 -1.44 42.35
C ALA A 4 55.28 -1.89 41.13
N ALA A 5 54.15 -2.56 41.40
CA ALA A 5 53.16 -2.94 40.41
C ALA A 5 52.54 -1.67 39.79
N VAL A 6 52.75 -1.49 38.49
CA VAL A 6 52.01 -0.51 37.68
C VAL A 6 50.69 -1.16 37.28
N THR A 7 49.63 -0.85 38.02
CA THR A 7 48.26 -1.19 37.67
C THR A 7 47.82 -0.32 36.48
N VAL A 8 47.66 -0.96 35.33
CA VAL A 8 47.05 -0.36 34.14
C VAL A 8 45.55 -0.17 34.42
N GLU A 9 45.13 1.07 34.67
CA GLU A 9 43.71 1.41 34.73
C GLU A 9 43.05 1.16 33.36
N SER A 10 42.07 0.26 33.37
CA SER A 10 41.17 0.00 32.25
C SER A 10 40.37 1.29 31.93
N PRO A 11 40.21 1.68 30.65
CA PRO A 11 39.43 2.87 30.32
C PRO A 11 37.98 2.66 30.75
N ALA A 12 37.55 3.46 31.72
CA ALA A 12 36.18 3.48 32.21
C ALA A 12 35.20 3.59 31.05
N LYS A 13 34.37 2.55 30.89
CA LYS A 13 33.25 2.49 29.96
C LYS A 13 32.36 3.72 30.24
N PRO A 14 32.05 4.59 29.26
CA PRO A 14 31.19 5.73 29.52
C PRO A 14 29.83 5.22 30.00
N THR A 15 29.53 5.49 31.27
CA THR A 15 28.22 5.29 31.87
C THR A 15 27.22 6.04 30.99
N PRO A 16 26.21 5.39 30.39
CA PRO A 16 25.20 6.12 29.64
C PRO A 16 24.51 7.04 30.63
N ALA A 17 24.69 8.35 30.45
CA ALA A 17 23.97 9.36 31.19
C ALA A 17 22.49 8.98 31.12
N ALA A 18 21.91 8.61 32.26
CA ALA A 18 20.51 8.31 32.39
C ALA A 18 19.73 9.60 32.12
N THR A 19 19.46 9.87 30.85
CA THR A 19 18.50 10.88 30.43
C THR A 19 17.17 10.48 31.05
N LYS A 20 16.71 11.27 32.03
CA LYS A 20 15.35 11.19 32.57
C LYS A 20 14.39 11.00 31.39
N PRO A 21 13.45 10.04 31.42
CA PRO A 21 12.44 9.91 30.38
C PRO A 21 11.43 11.05 30.54
N GLY A 22 11.87 12.27 30.26
CA GLY A 22 10.97 13.35 29.92
C GLY A 22 10.21 12.90 28.69
N TRP A 23 8.91 13.13 28.66
CA TRP A 23 8.08 12.97 27.49
C TRP A 23 8.54 13.97 26.42
N GLU A 24 9.66 13.66 25.75
CA GLU A 24 10.20 14.47 24.67
C GLU A 24 9.33 14.22 23.45
N ILE A 25 8.28 15.06 23.34
CA ILE A 25 7.51 15.21 22.11
C ILE A 25 8.51 15.30 20.96
N ASN A 26 8.27 14.51 19.93
CA ASN A 26 9.16 14.46 18.77
C ASN A 26 9.49 15.89 18.31
N PRO A 27 10.77 16.32 18.34
CA PRO A 27 11.15 17.72 18.13
C PRO A 27 10.72 18.24 16.76
N ILE A 28 10.55 17.32 15.80
CA ILE A 28 10.01 17.60 14.48
C ILE A 28 8.58 18.16 14.57
N VAL A 29 7.72 17.57 15.40
CA VAL A 29 6.33 18.01 15.55
C VAL A 29 6.29 19.46 16.05
N VAL A 30 7.06 19.77 17.09
CA VAL A 30 7.12 21.11 17.69
C VAL A 30 7.61 22.15 16.67
N LYS A 31 8.68 21.81 15.93
CA LYS A 31 9.21 22.67 14.86
C LYS A 31 8.18 22.90 13.77
N GLU A 32 7.54 21.82 13.29
CA GLU A 32 6.62 21.87 12.17
C GLU A 32 5.34 22.65 12.49
N LEU A 33 4.79 22.49 13.70
CA LEU A 33 3.64 23.22 14.21
C LEU A 33 3.91 24.71 14.40
N ARG A 34 5.05 25.06 15.01
CA ARG A 34 5.47 26.46 15.16
C ARG A 34 5.56 27.16 13.80
N GLN A 35 6.11 26.46 12.81
CA GLN A 35 6.20 26.97 11.45
C GLN A 35 4.83 27.03 10.76
N ALA A 36 3.93 26.07 11.01
CA ALA A 36 2.60 26.07 10.40
C ALA A 36 1.74 27.23 10.89
N VAL A 37 1.78 27.57 12.19
CA VAL A 37 1.03 28.71 12.76
C VAL A 37 1.53 30.05 12.20
N ARG A 38 2.84 30.17 11.94
CA ARG A 38 3.43 31.38 11.34
C ARG A 38 3.26 31.45 9.82
N ASN A 39 2.83 30.36 9.18
CA ASN A 39 2.69 30.31 7.73
C ASN A 39 1.35 30.91 7.29
N TRP A 40 1.43 32.00 6.53
CA TRP A 40 0.25 32.69 5.99
C TRP A 40 -0.66 31.75 5.19
N THR A 41 -0.10 30.73 4.52
CA THR A 41 -0.89 29.76 3.74
C THR A 41 -1.92 29.03 4.58
N VAL A 42 -1.55 28.59 5.79
CA VAL A 42 -2.45 27.83 6.68
C VAL A 42 -3.53 28.74 7.24
N THR A 43 -3.14 29.93 7.71
CA THR A 43 -4.08 30.93 8.24
C THR A 43 -5.08 31.40 7.19
N THR A 44 -4.64 31.67 5.96
CA THR A 44 -5.53 32.05 4.85
C THR A 44 -6.48 30.94 4.48
N ALA A 45 -6.00 29.69 4.38
CA ALA A 45 -6.86 28.56 4.08
C ALA A 45 -7.96 28.38 5.13
N LEU A 46 -7.64 28.55 6.42
CA LEU A 46 -8.61 28.49 7.51
C LEU A 46 -9.64 29.63 7.46
N LEU A 47 -9.17 30.88 7.30
CA LEU A 47 -10.07 32.04 7.24
C LEU A 47 -10.96 32.00 6.00
N LEU A 48 -10.42 31.56 4.86
CA LEU A 48 -11.18 31.37 3.63
C LEU A 48 -12.21 30.25 3.79
N LEU A 49 -11.86 29.12 4.41
CA LEU A 49 -12.81 28.04 4.71
C LEU A 49 -13.95 28.54 5.60
N LEU A 50 -13.64 29.31 6.64
CA LEU A 50 -14.62 29.89 7.55
C LEU A 50 -15.55 30.88 6.82
N LEU A 51 -14.99 31.75 5.96
CA LEU A 51 -15.75 32.68 5.14
C LEU A 51 -16.71 31.94 4.20
N ILE A 52 -16.24 30.88 3.52
CA ILE A 52 -17.09 30.05 2.66
C ILE A 52 -18.22 29.42 3.48
N TYR A 53 -17.92 28.88 4.67
CA TYR A 53 -18.93 28.28 5.53
C TYR A 53 -20.01 29.27 5.92
N PHE A 54 -19.61 30.47 6.31
CA PHE A 54 -20.52 31.57 6.62
C PHE A 54 -21.37 31.98 5.41
N LEU A 55 -20.77 32.12 4.23
CA LEU A 55 -21.53 32.47 3.01
C LEU A 55 -22.52 31.38 2.62
N VAL A 56 -22.13 30.11 2.72
CA VAL A 56 -23.02 28.97 2.44
C VAL A 56 -24.19 28.94 3.42
N THR A 57 -23.95 29.09 4.72
CA THR A 57 -25.06 29.09 5.69
C THR A 57 -26.00 30.28 5.47
N VAL A 58 -25.49 31.47 5.22
CA VAL A 58 -26.31 32.67 4.96
C VAL A 58 -27.11 32.54 3.66
N THR A 59 -26.50 32.05 2.57
CA THR A 59 -27.20 31.90 1.28
C THR A 59 -28.37 30.92 1.36
N PHE A 60 -28.21 29.78 2.05
CA PHE A 60 -29.31 28.85 2.27
C PHE A 60 -30.42 29.44 3.15
N LEU A 61 -30.07 30.18 4.20
CA LEU A 61 -31.06 30.85 5.08
C LEU A 61 -31.85 31.94 4.35
N LEU A 62 -31.19 32.73 3.48
CA LEU A 62 -31.84 33.75 2.65
C LEU A 62 -32.68 33.13 1.51
N GLY A 63 -32.26 31.98 0.98
CA GLY A 63 -33.00 31.28 -0.07
C GLY A 63 -34.35 30.75 0.40
N GLU A 64 -34.43 30.22 1.62
CA GLU A 64 -35.70 29.76 2.20
C GLU A 64 -36.64 30.92 2.52
N SER A 65 -36.13 32.03 3.05
CA SER A 65 -36.96 33.20 3.37
C SER A 65 -37.56 33.84 2.13
N ALA A 66 -36.87 33.80 0.99
CA ALA A 66 -37.36 34.32 -0.29
C ALA A 66 -38.44 33.42 -0.94
N ASN A 67 -38.33 32.10 -0.77
CA ASN A 67 -39.18 31.14 -1.49
C ASN A 67 -40.44 30.71 -0.72
N ASN A 68 -40.60 31.05 0.57
CA ASN A 68 -41.74 30.66 1.44
C ASN A 68 -42.07 29.16 1.50
N ILE A 69 -41.20 28.30 0.94
CA ILE A 69 -41.30 26.84 1.00
C ILE A 69 -40.47 26.42 2.20
N ARG A 70 -41.10 26.18 3.35
CA ARG A 70 -40.45 25.54 4.50
C ARG A 70 -40.14 24.08 4.13
N SER A 71 -38.89 23.79 3.76
CA SER A 71 -38.48 22.42 3.50
C SER A 71 -38.12 21.74 4.82
N GLU A 72 -38.73 20.58 5.11
CA GLU A 72 -38.34 19.75 6.28
C GLU A 72 -36.89 19.22 6.18
N ALA A 73 -36.24 19.39 5.03
CA ALA A 73 -34.89 18.90 4.72
C ALA A 73 -33.80 19.99 4.73
N MET A 74 -34.10 21.22 5.16
CA MET A 74 -33.15 22.36 5.07
C MET A 74 -31.79 22.05 5.75
N GLY A 75 -31.78 21.56 7.00
CA GLY A 75 -30.53 21.24 7.69
C GLY A 75 -29.74 20.11 7.03
N GLY A 76 -30.42 19.15 6.39
CA GLY A 76 -29.77 18.09 5.60
C GLY A 76 -29.04 18.62 4.37
N GLN A 77 -29.65 19.57 3.65
CA GLN A 77 -29.05 20.19 2.47
C GLN A 77 -27.85 21.07 2.86
N VAL A 78 -27.99 21.91 3.90
CA VAL A 78 -26.89 22.74 4.42
C VAL A 78 -25.75 21.86 4.92
N PHE A 79 -26.04 20.80 5.67
CA PHE A 79 -25.03 19.85 6.14
C PHE A 79 -24.29 19.19 4.98
N THR A 80 -25.00 18.72 3.96
CA THR A 80 -24.39 18.09 2.79
C THR A 80 -23.46 19.06 2.05
N ALA A 81 -23.90 20.32 1.89
CA ALA A 81 -23.07 21.36 1.28
C ALA A 81 -21.80 21.63 2.11
N LEU A 82 -21.93 21.87 3.42
CA LEU A 82 -20.79 22.13 4.30
C LEU A 82 -19.84 20.91 4.38
N PHE A 83 -20.38 19.70 4.50
CA PHE A 83 -19.61 18.46 4.53
C PHE A 83 -18.86 18.21 3.21
N SER A 84 -19.48 18.51 2.06
CA SER A 84 -18.84 18.38 0.74
C SER A 84 -17.63 19.32 0.61
N ILE A 85 -17.78 20.57 1.07
CA ILE A 85 -16.71 21.56 1.08
C ILE A 85 -15.62 21.13 2.06
N LEU A 86 -15.99 20.65 3.26
CA LEU A 86 -15.01 20.10 4.22
C LEU A 86 -14.21 18.97 3.59
N THR A 87 -14.91 18.04 2.93
CA THR A 87 -14.31 16.85 2.32
C THR A 87 -13.34 17.25 1.22
N ALA A 88 -13.77 18.11 0.30
CA ALA A 88 -12.94 18.59 -0.79
C ALA A 88 -11.70 19.36 -0.29
N VAL A 89 -11.89 20.30 0.65
CA VAL A 89 -10.80 21.11 1.18
C VAL A 89 -9.86 20.28 2.05
N SER A 90 -10.37 19.51 3.02
CA SER A 90 -9.51 18.78 3.96
C SER A 90 -8.69 17.69 3.26
N LEU A 91 -9.32 16.82 2.44
CA LEU A 91 -8.64 15.72 1.76
C LEU A 91 -7.71 16.18 0.62
N SER A 92 -7.91 17.39 0.08
CA SER A 92 -7.00 17.94 -0.93
C SER A 92 -5.89 18.77 -0.29
N PHE A 93 -6.25 19.75 0.53
CA PHE A 93 -5.30 20.72 1.09
C PHE A 93 -4.36 20.11 2.13
N LEU A 94 -4.86 19.34 3.10
CA LEU A 94 -4.03 18.85 4.20
C LEU A 94 -2.96 17.85 3.73
N PRO A 95 -3.29 16.81 2.94
CA PRO A 95 -2.28 15.91 2.40
C PRO A 95 -1.29 16.63 1.47
N LEU A 96 -1.79 17.53 0.60
CA LEU A 96 -0.93 18.28 -0.31
C LEU A 96 0.04 19.20 0.44
N TYR A 97 -0.42 19.91 1.46
CA TYR A 97 0.41 20.78 2.29
C TYR A 97 1.57 20.00 2.95
N VAL A 98 1.25 18.88 3.61
CA VAL A 98 2.26 18.04 4.29
C VAL A 98 3.20 17.38 3.27
N GLY A 99 2.64 16.85 2.18
CA GLY A 99 3.39 16.16 1.12
C GLY A 99 4.35 17.09 0.38
N VAL A 100 3.90 18.28 -0.03
CA VAL A 100 4.72 19.28 -0.72
C VAL A 100 5.87 19.74 0.19
N ARG A 101 5.59 20.05 1.46
CA ARG A 101 6.63 20.45 2.43
C ARG A 101 7.71 19.38 2.61
N LEU A 102 7.32 18.11 2.69
CA LEU A 102 8.27 16.99 2.72
C LEU A 102 9.04 16.84 1.38
N ALA A 103 8.37 17.03 0.25
CA ALA A 103 9.01 16.93 -1.07
C ALA A 103 10.08 18.01 -1.29
N TRP A 104 9.87 19.23 -0.77
CA TRP A 104 10.85 20.32 -0.81
C TRP A 104 12.11 20.03 0.01
N GLU A 105 11.95 19.46 1.20
CA GLU A 105 13.07 19.04 2.06
C GLU A 105 13.94 17.96 1.40
N ARG A 106 13.36 17.15 0.50
CA ARG A 106 14.04 16.06 -0.23
C ARG A 106 14.68 16.46 -1.56
N THR A 107 14.93 17.74 -1.80
CA THR A 107 15.71 18.18 -2.97
C THR A 107 17.11 17.54 -2.92
N PRO A 108 17.65 16.98 -4.03
CA PRO A 108 18.88 16.18 -4.06
C PRO A 108 20.08 16.83 -3.36
N THR A 109 20.15 18.16 -3.34
CA THR A 109 21.15 18.95 -2.62
C THR A 109 21.16 18.75 -1.10
N ASN A 110 20.02 18.39 -0.48
CA ASN A 110 19.84 18.26 0.97
C ASN A 110 19.76 16.81 1.47
N ILE A 111 19.81 15.82 0.56
CA ILE A 111 19.65 14.40 0.91
C ILE A 111 20.81 13.91 1.78
N ASP A 112 22.02 14.39 1.52
CA ASP A 112 23.22 14.02 2.28
C ASP A 112 23.19 14.56 3.72
N LEU A 113 22.58 15.73 3.94
CA LEU A 113 22.40 16.30 5.27
C LEU A 113 21.44 15.46 6.14
N LEU A 114 20.42 14.85 5.53
CA LEU A 114 19.47 13.98 6.23
C LEU A 114 20.14 12.70 6.76
N TYR A 115 21.13 12.18 6.04
CA TYR A 115 21.89 10.98 6.43
C TYR A 115 22.92 11.24 7.53
N ILE A 116 23.27 12.50 7.79
CA ILE A 116 24.18 12.92 8.87
C ILE A 116 23.40 13.15 10.19
N THR A 117 22.07 13.21 10.14
CA THR A 117 21.27 13.41 11.37
C THR A 117 21.23 12.16 12.26
N THR A 118 21.16 12.37 13.58
CA THR A 118 21.04 11.31 14.59
C THR A 118 19.62 10.72 14.71
N LEU A 119 18.67 11.19 13.91
CA LEU A 119 17.26 10.78 13.98
C LEU A 119 16.98 9.57 13.11
N THR A 120 16.28 8.57 13.66
CA THR A 120 15.88 7.39 12.88
C THR A 120 14.83 7.77 11.82
N PRO A 121 14.83 7.15 10.62
CA PRO A 121 13.84 7.39 9.57
C PRO A 121 12.39 7.31 10.04
N SER A 122 12.09 6.39 10.95
CA SER A 122 10.78 6.23 11.59
C SER A 122 10.37 7.43 12.44
N ARG A 123 11.30 8.03 13.20
CA ARG A 123 11.03 9.23 14.00
C ARG A 123 10.74 10.43 13.11
N ILE A 124 11.37 10.52 11.94
CA ILE A 124 11.12 11.59 10.97
C ILE A 124 9.69 11.50 10.41
N ILE A 125 9.30 10.33 9.93
CA ILE A 125 7.97 10.13 9.33
C ILE A 125 6.85 10.27 10.37
N ARG A 126 7.00 9.69 11.56
CA ARG A 126 6.02 9.88 12.66
C ARG A 126 5.85 11.36 13.00
N GLY A 127 6.95 12.12 13.05
CA GLY A 127 6.89 13.55 13.34
C GLY A 127 6.07 14.33 12.31
N LYS A 128 6.24 14.02 11.02
CA LYS A 128 5.48 14.65 9.94
C LYS A 128 4.02 14.21 9.91
N MET A 129 3.76 12.92 10.16
CA MET A 129 2.39 12.40 10.29
C MET A 129 1.65 13.12 11.42
N PHE A 130 2.20 13.15 12.64
CA PHE A 130 1.57 13.82 13.78
C PHE A 130 1.38 15.32 13.53
N SER A 131 2.36 16.01 12.94
CA SER A 131 2.18 17.42 12.59
C SER A 131 1.00 17.64 11.62
N GLY A 132 0.79 16.74 10.66
CA GLY A 132 -0.37 16.79 9.77
C GLY A 132 -1.68 16.49 10.49
N VAL A 133 -1.69 15.51 11.39
CA VAL A 133 -2.85 15.16 12.23
C VAL A 133 -3.28 16.35 13.09
N TYR A 134 -2.34 17.08 13.70
CA TYR A 134 -2.66 18.30 14.45
C TYR A 134 -3.28 19.40 13.58
N LEU A 135 -2.82 19.56 12.33
CA LEU A 135 -3.46 20.49 11.40
C LEU A 135 -4.87 20.03 11.04
N ALA A 136 -5.10 18.72 10.84
CA ALA A 136 -6.44 18.19 10.66
C ALA A 136 -7.34 18.48 11.86
N VAL A 137 -6.88 18.24 13.09
CA VAL A 137 -7.63 18.57 14.32
C VAL A 137 -8.01 20.05 14.36
N LEU A 138 -7.12 20.95 13.96
CA LEU A 138 -7.39 22.38 13.92
C LEU A 138 -8.51 22.71 12.91
N PHE A 139 -8.43 22.21 11.68
CA PHE A 139 -9.45 22.42 10.65
C PHE A 139 -10.82 21.90 11.08
N PHE A 140 -10.87 20.70 11.67
CA PHE A 140 -12.12 20.10 12.14
C PHE A 140 -12.69 20.85 13.35
N SER A 141 -11.84 21.31 14.27
CA SER A 141 -12.26 22.10 15.44
C SER A 141 -12.95 23.41 15.04
N VAL A 142 -12.41 24.11 14.04
CA VAL A 142 -12.98 25.39 13.57
C VAL A 142 -14.30 25.18 12.81
N THR A 143 -14.46 24.07 12.11
CA THR A 143 -15.64 23.77 11.28
C THR A 143 -16.77 23.08 12.04
N MET A 144 -16.46 22.38 13.13
CA MET A 144 -17.44 21.65 13.94
C MET A 144 -18.63 22.50 14.41
N PRO A 145 -18.49 23.76 14.89
CA PRO A 145 -19.63 24.56 15.32
C PRO A 145 -20.67 24.79 14.22
N PHE A 146 -20.23 25.00 12.98
CA PHE A 146 -21.11 25.16 11.82
C PHE A 146 -21.84 23.87 11.48
N MET A 147 -21.16 22.73 11.63
CA MET A 147 -21.75 21.40 11.40
C MET A 147 -22.79 21.07 12.47
N VAL A 148 -22.54 21.41 13.74
CA VAL A 148 -23.52 21.21 14.82
C VAL A 148 -24.72 22.16 14.65
N PHE A 149 -24.52 23.36 14.13
CA PHE A 149 -25.61 24.30 13.84
C PHE A 149 -26.66 23.71 12.88
N THR A 150 -26.28 22.83 11.95
CA THR A 150 -27.24 22.22 11.01
C THR A 150 -28.25 21.29 11.70
N TYR A 151 -27.94 20.79 12.90
CA TYR A 151 -28.90 20.06 13.73
C TYR A 151 -30.10 20.93 14.13
N LEU A 152 -29.87 22.21 14.42
CA LEU A 152 -30.93 23.17 14.78
C LEU A 152 -31.90 23.44 13.61
N LEU A 153 -31.41 23.30 12.39
CA LEU A 153 -32.17 23.49 11.15
C LEU A 153 -33.06 22.28 10.79
N ARG A 154 -33.03 21.21 11.61
CA ARG A 154 -33.70 19.90 11.40
C ARG A 154 -33.25 19.19 10.11
N GLY A 155 -33.37 17.87 10.09
CA GLY A 155 -33.04 17.05 8.90
C GLY A 155 -31.72 16.27 8.97
N VAL A 156 -30.93 16.42 10.04
CA VAL A 156 -29.76 15.58 10.37
C VAL A 156 -29.72 15.31 11.86
N ASP A 157 -29.43 14.07 12.25
CA ASP A 157 -29.23 13.70 13.66
C ASP A 157 -27.79 13.95 14.12
N LEU A 158 -27.63 14.33 15.39
CA LEU A 158 -26.33 14.59 16.00
C LEU A 158 -25.35 13.40 15.89
N PRO A 159 -25.74 12.13 16.17
CA PRO A 159 -24.85 10.98 15.96
C PRO A 159 -24.32 10.87 14.54
N THR A 160 -25.16 11.11 13.53
CA THR A 160 -24.76 11.06 12.11
C THR A 160 -23.69 12.09 11.79
N ILE A 161 -23.82 13.32 12.31
CA ILE A 161 -22.81 14.39 12.15
C ILE A 161 -21.46 13.92 12.70
N PHE A 162 -21.42 13.43 13.94
CA PHE A 162 -20.18 12.99 14.58
C PHE A 162 -19.54 11.78 13.89
N THR A 163 -20.35 10.79 13.50
CA THR A 163 -19.85 9.59 12.82
C THR A 163 -19.25 9.92 11.45
N LEU A 164 -19.87 10.82 10.68
CA LEU A 164 -19.29 11.27 9.42
C LEU A 164 -18.03 12.11 9.59
N LEU A 165 -18.00 13.02 10.57
CA LEU A 165 -16.79 13.76 10.89
C LEU A 165 -15.66 12.83 11.31
N LEU A 166 -15.96 11.77 12.08
CA LEU A 166 -14.98 10.75 12.46
C LEU A 166 -14.42 10.01 11.23
N PHE A 167 -15.29 9.52 10.33
CA PHE A 167 -14.82 8.85 9.11
C PHE A 167 -14.00 9.78 8.22
N LEU A 168 -14.42 11.03 8.06
CA LEU A 168 -13.68 12.01 7.28
C LEU A 168 -12.33 12.35 7.93
N PHE A 169 -12.28 12.42 9.26
CA PHE A 169 -11.04 12.63 10.00
C PHE A 169 -10.07 11.45 9.81
N LEU A 170 -10.55 10.20 9.93
CA LEU A 170 -9.75 9.00 9.64
C LEU A 170 -9.28 8.98 8.18
N GLY A 171 -10.15 9.36 7.23
CA GLY A 171 -9.79 9.53 5.82
C GLY A 171 -8.69 10.57 5.60
N ASN A 172 -8.70 11.67 6.35
CA ASN A 172 -7.65 12.69 6.31
C ASN A 172 -6.31 12.16 6.85
N ILE A 173 -6.32 11.40 7.95
CA ILE A 173 -5.11 10.72 8.45
C ILE A 173 -4.52 9.82 7.36
N ALA A 174 -5.39 9.05 6.68
CA ALA A 174 -4.98 8.19 5.58
C ALA A 174 -4.40 8.97 4.40
N GLY A 175 -5.08 10.05 3.98
CA GLY A 175 -4.63 10.94 2.93
C GLY A 175 -3.26 11.55 3.23
N ILE A 176 -3.06 12.07 4.44
CA ILE A 176 -1.78 12.63 4.89
C ILE A 176 -0.67 11.58 4.82
N GLN A 177 -0.92 10.36 5.30
CA GLN A 177 0.07 9.29 5.27
C GLN A 177 0.41 8.85 3.82
N PHE A 178 -0.58 8.83 2.93
CA PHE A 178 -0.36 8.54 1.52
C PHE A 178 0.42 9.65 0.81
N ALA A 179 0.13 10.93 1.10
CA ALA A 179 0.89 12.05 0.57
C ALA A 179 2.35 12.04 1.05
N ILE A 180 2.59 11.65 2.31
CA ILE A 180 3.95 11.44 2.83
C ILE A 180 4.66 10.32 2.06
N LEU A 181 3.98 9.21 1.75
CA LEU A 181 4.55 8.13 0.94
C LEU A 181 4.92 8.63 -0.47
N VAL A 182 4.00 9.32 -1.16
CA VAL A 182 4.24 9.86 -2.51
C VAL A 182 5.40 10.87 -2.49
N ALA A 183 5.47 11.73 -1.47
CA ALA A 183 6.58 12.66 -1.30
C ALA A 183 7.91 11.95 -1.06
N ALA A 184 7.91 10.81 -0.36
CA ALA A 184 9.08 10.00 -0.09
C ALA A 184 9.58 9.22 -1.32
N LEU A 185 8.75 8.96 -2.33
CA LEU A 185 9.17 8.24 -3.53
C LEU A 185 10.25 9.00 -4.33
N PRO A 186 11.23 8.30 -4.94
CA PRO A 186 12.28 8.91 -5.76
C PRO A 186 11.77 9.20 -7.19
N MET A 187 10.75 10.04 -7.31
CA MET A 187 10.11 10.42 -8.58
C MET A 187 10.36 11.89 -8.94
N ASN A 188 10.26 12.22 -10.24
CA ASN A 188 10.26 13.61 -10.69
C ASN A 188 9.07 14.39 -10.10
N ARG A 189 9.26 15.70 -9.85
CA ARG A 189 8.26 16.56 -9.18
C ARG A 189 6.89 16.52 -9.86
N ILE A 190 6.87 16.58 -11.19
CA ILE A 190 5.63 16.53 -11.99
C ILE A 190 4.90 15.19 -11.77
N LEU A 191 5.64 14.09 -11.80
CA LEU A 191 5.06 12.75 -11.63
C LEU A 191 4.51 12.55 -10.21
N LYS A 192 5.18 13.12 -9.18
CA LYS A 192 4.62 13.14 -7.81
C LYS A 192 3.29 13.89 -7.75
N LEU A 193 3.18 15.04 -8.41
CA LEU A 193 1.94 15.81 -8.46
C LEU A 193 0.83 15.08 -9.21
N ILE A 194 1.14 14.42 -10.33
CA ILE A 194 0.17 13.62 -11.09
C ILE A 194 -0.31 12.43 -10.25
N VAL A 195 0.59 11.71 -9.59
CA VAL A 195 0.21 10.56 -8.74
C VAL A 195 -0.59 11.02 -7.52
N ALA A 196 -0.15 12.08 -6.84
CA ALA A 196 -0.90 12.64 -5.72
C ALA A 196 -2.27 13.17 -6.15
N GLY A 197 -2.35 13.83 -7.31
CA GLY A 197 -3.59 14.35 -7.88
C GLY A 197 -4.53 13.23 -8.31
N PHE A 198 -4.06 12.23 -9.05
CA PHE A 198 -4.89 11.13 -9.53
C PHE A 198 -5.43 10.28 -8.36
N PHE A 199 -4.57 9.81 -7.46
CA PHE A 199 -5.02 9.01 -6.32
C PHE A 199 -5.79 9.84 -5.30
N GLY A 200 -5.37 11.08 -5.03
CA GLY A 200 -6.05 11.98 -4.10
C GLY A 200 -7.44 12.37 -4.58
N MET A 201 -7.57 12.76 -5.85
CA MET A 201 -8.86 13.15 -6.44
C MET A 201 -9.84 11.98 -6.50
N ASN A 202 -9.39 10.78 -6.91
CA ASN A 202 -10.23 9.58 -6.90
C ASN A 202 -10.69 9.18 -5.48
N ALA A 203 -9.84 9.36 -4.46
CA ALA A 203 -10.21 9.11 -3.07
C ALA A 203 -11.27 10.12 -2.58
N VAL A 204 -11.13 11.41 -2.94
CA VAL A 204 -12.13 12.45 -2.65
C VAL A 204 -13.48 12.12 -3.29
N PHE A 205 -13.50 11.79 -4.59
CA PHE A 205 -14.73 11.46 -5.30
C PHE A 205 -15.38 10.17 -4.78
N SER A 206 -14.59 9.15 -4.42
CA SER A 206 -15.13 7.91 -3.86
C SER A 206 -15.74 8.11 -2.47
N ILE A 207 -15.05 8.81 -1.57
CA ILE A 207 -15.57 9.09 -0.22
C ILE A 207 -16.81 9.99 -0.30
N PHE A 208 -16.77 11.01 -1.16
CA PHE A 208 -17.91 11.87 -1.41
C PHE A 208 -19.09 11.10 -2.03
N GLY A 209 -18.84 10.23 -3.00
CA GLY A 209 -19.87 9.38 -3.62
C GLY A 209 -20.50 8.39 -2.64
N ILE A 210 -19.72 7.79 -1.74
CA ILE A 210 -20.24 6.94 -0.66
C ILE A 210 -21.11 7.76 0.29
N ALA A 211 -20.64 8.94 0.75
CA ALA A 211 -21.41 9.82 1.63
C ALA A 211 -22.72 10.30 0.97
N LEU A 212 -22.68 10.62 -0.33
CA LEU A 212 -23.82 11.07 -1.12
C LEU A 212 -24.82 9.92 -1.39
N SER A 213 -24.33 8.71 -1.72
CA SER A 213 -25.19 7.54 -1.91
C SER A 213 -25.89 7.12 -0.62
N ALA A 214 -25.19 7.21 0.52
CA ALA A 214 -25.78 7.02 1.85
C ALA A 214 -26.83 8.10 2.19
N ALA A 215 -26.69 9.31 1.63
CA ALA A 215 -27.64 10.41 1.79
C ALA A 215 -28.89 10.29 0.90
N ILE A 216 -28.73 9.77 -0.32
CA ILE A 216 -29.79 9.68 -1.35
C ILE A 216 -30.65 8.42 -1.19
N GLY A 217 -30.28 7.49 -0.30
CA GLY A 217 -31.00 6.25 0.00
C GLY A 217 -32.40 6.42 0.62
N GLY A 218 -33.33 7.01 -0.13
CA GLY A 218 -34.77 6.71 -0.08
C GLY A 218 -35.71 7.68 0.64
N SER A 219 -35.26 8.51 1.59
CA SER A 219 -36.20 9.21 2.49
C SER A 219 -36.04 10.73 2.61
N GLY A 220 -35.06 11.34 1.93
CA GLY A 220 -34.80 12.79 2.03
C GLY A 220 -34.32 13.25 3.41
N ARG A 221 -34.10 12.31 4.36
CA ARG A 221 -33.56 12.55 5.70
C ARG A 221 -32.16 11.97 5.79
N PHE A 222 -31.23 12.77 6.30
CA PHE A 222 -29.82 12.39 6.43
C PHE A 222 -29.61 11.64 7.77
N THR A 223 -30.12 10.41 7.84
CA THR A 223 -30.09 9.59 9.07
C THR A 223 -29.42 8.26 8.82
N MET A 224 -28.23 8.05 9.38
CA MET A 224 -27.61 6.73 9.43
C MET A 224 -28.25 5.90 10.55
N ASN A 225 -28.51 4.61 10.32
CA ASN A 225 -28.97 3.71 11.39
C ASN A 225 -27.79 3.29 12.29
N VAL A 226 -27.27 4.26 13.04
CA VAL A 226 -26.12 4.09 13.96
C VAL A 226 -26.45 3.17 15.15
N ILE A 227 -27.72 2.82 15.36
CA ILE A 227 -28.13 1.91 16.44
C ILE A 227 -27.93 0.44 16.02
N SER A 228 -28.01 0.14 14.72
CA SER A 228 -27.92 -1.22 14.23
C SER A 228 -26.51 -1.82 14.39
N TRP A 229 -26.45 -3.08 14.84
CA TRP A 229 -25.18 -3.82 14.91
C TRP A 229 -24.53 -3.98 13.53
N ASN A 230 -25.33 -4.16 12.48
CA ASN A 230 -24.84 -4.31 11.11
C ASN A 230 -24.05 -3.07 10.65
N PHE A 231 -24.52 -1.87 11.00
CA PHE A 231 -23.79 -0.63 10.72
C PHE A 231 -22.40 -0.64 11.37
N TRP A 232 -22.32 -0.94 12.67
CA TRP A 232 -21.04 -0.94 13.39
C TRP A 232 -20.08 -2.04 12.94
N ALA A 233 -20.60 -3.22 12.59
CA ALA A 233 -19.78 -4.29 12.04
C ALA A 233 -19.12 -3.85 10.73
N ILE A 234 -19.89 -3.28 9.79
CA ILE A 234 -19.37 -2.75 8.52
C ILE A 234 -18.40 -1.59 8.78
N ALA A 235 -18.80 -0.60 9.60
CA ALA A 235 -17.98 0.56 9.95
C ALA A 235 -16.62 0.16 10.53
N LEU A 236 -16.60 -0.74 11.52
CA LEU A 236 -15.37 -1.22 12.15
C LEU A 236 -14.50 -1.99 11.16
N SER A 237 -15.09 -2.77 10.25
CA SER A 237 -14.33 -3.46 9.22
C SER A 237 -13.66 -2.49 8.24
N VAL A 238 -14.37 -1.43 7.81
CA VAL A 238 -13.82 -0.38 6.95
C VAL A 238 -12.71 0.40 7.67
N ILE A 239 -12.92 0.75 8.95
CA ILE A 239 -11.89 1.40 9.77
C ILE A 239 -10.66 0.50 9.90
N ALA A 240 -10.84 -0.79 10.21
CA ALA A 240 -9.74 -1.74 10.37
C ALA A 240 -8.92 -1.88 9.07
N ILE A 241 -9.58 -2.05 7.93
CA ILE A 241 -8.93 -2.12 6.62
C ILE A 241 -8.21 -0.79 6.30
N GLY A 242 -8.86 0.35 6.55
CA GLY A 242 -8.24 1.67 6.38
C GLY A 242 -6.99 1.85 7.23
N LEU A 243 -7.03 1.46 8.51
CA LEU A 243 -5.88 1.51 9.41
C LEU A 243 -4.73 0.59 8.95
N LEU A 244 -5.05 -0.59 8.41
CA LEU A 244 -4.05 -1.48 7.84
C LEU A 244 -3.39 -0.88 6.59
N ILE A 245 -4.17 -0.31 5.67
CA ILE A 245 -3.63 0.33 4.47
C ILE A 245 -2.76 1.54 4.83
N THR A 246 -3.18 2.35 5.80
CA THR A 246 -2.39 3.51 6.27
C THR A 246 -1.10 3.09 6.96
N GLY A 247 -1.12 2.02 7.76
CA GLY A 247 0.07 1.45 8.36
C GLY A 247 1.03 0.88 7.30
N LEU A 248 0.53 0.26 6.24
CA LEU A 248 1.36 -0.19 5.12
C LEU A 248 2.03 1.01 4.44
N ALA A 249 1.26 2.07 4.15
CA ALA A 249 1.81 3.30 3.58
C ALA A 249 2.87 3.93 4.47
N TYR A 250 2.70 3.86 5.80
CA TYR A 250 3.71 4.29 6.78
C TYR A 250 5.00 3.46 6.68
N VAL A 251 4.91 2.13 6.70
CA VAL A 251 6.10 1.26 6.61
C VAL A 251 6.81 1.41 5.26
N CYS A 252 6.06 1.56 4.17
CA CYS A 252 6.60 1.86 2.85
C CYS A 252 7.30 3.23 2.80
N ALA A 253 6.73 4.26 3.44
CA ALA A 253 7.37 5.57 3.54
C ALA A 253 8.69 5.45 4.32
N VAL A 254 8.73 4.68 5.41
CA VAL A 254 9.96 4.42 6.17
C VAL A 254 11.00 3.74 5.29
N ALA A 255 10.61 2.70 4.56
CA ALA A 255 11.50 1.99 3.64
C ALA A 255 12.06 2.90 2.53
N CYS A 256 11.29 3.89 2.05
CA CYS A 256 11.75 4.89 1.08
C CYS A 256 12.73 5.92 1.68
N VAL A 257 12.72 6.09 3.00
CA VAL A 257 13.64 7.00 3.72
C VAL A 257 14.91 6.31 4.20
N THR A 258 14.82 5.05 4.58
CA THR A 258 15.97 4.22 4.97
C THR A 258 17.01 4.13 3.84
N PRO A 259 18.33 4.13 4.09
CA PRO A 259 19.37 4.00 3.05
C PRO A 259 19.33 2.65 2.30
N LEU A 260 19.90 2.59 1.08
CA LEU A 260 19.89 1.40 0.21
C LEU A 260 20.69 0.22 0.80
N ALA A 261 21.68 0.52 1.64
CA ALA A 261 22.53 -0.47 2.26
C ALA A 261 21.84 -1.26 3.40
N ALA A 262 20.65 -0.85 3.85
CA ALA A 262 19.91 -1.50 4.92
C ALA A 262 18.77 -2.38 4.37
N ASN A 263 18.32 -3.34 5.18
CA ASN A 263 17.23 -4.25 4.81
C ASN A 263 15.86 -3.54 4.84
N ARG A 264 15.44 -2.99 3.70
CA ARG A 264 14.20 -2.22 3.53
C ARG A 264 12.96 -3.12 3.39
N ALA A 265 13.11 -4.30 2.80
CA ALA A 265 12.00 -5.21 2.49
C ALA A 265 11.47 -5.93 3.73
N LEU A 266 12.31 -6.21 4.73
CA LEU A 266 11.90 -6.94 5.93
C LEU A 266 10.72 -6.32 6.68
N PRO A 267 10.75 -5.04 7.10
CA PRO A 267 9.62 -4.46 7.80
C PRO A 267 8.37 -4.38 6.91
N VAL A 268 8.54 -4.11 5.61
CA VAL A 268 7.42 -4.03 4.65
C VAL A 268 6.75 -5.39 4.47
N ARG A 269 7.53 -6.46 4.27
CA ARG A 269 7.00 -7.81 4.06
C ARG A 269 6.33 -8.37 5.30
N ILE A 270 6.88 -8.15 6.50
CA ILE A 270 6.24 -8.56 7.77
C ILE A 270 4.89 -7.87 7.93
N TYR A 271 4.85 -6.54 7.72
CA TYR A 271 3.61 -5.79 7.83
C TYR A 271 2.60 -6.22 6.76
N ALA A 272 3.04 -6.40 5.51
CA ALA A 272 2.21 -6.88 4.42
C ALA A 272 1.64 -8.28 4.68
N THR A 273 2.42 -9.22 5.23
CA THR A 273 1.91 -10.55 5.62
C THR A 273 0.89 -10.46 6.75
N ALA A 274 1.13 -9.62 7.76
CA ALA A 274 0.21 -9.45 8.88
C ALA A 274 -1.12 -8.82 8.40
N MET A 275 -1.04 -7.79 7.57
CA MET A 275 -2.19 -7.16 6.95
C MET A 275 -2.97 -8.16 6.08
N TRP A 276 -2.28 -8.89 5.22
CA TRP A 276 -2.89 -9.89 4.34
C TRP A 276 -3.65 -10.96 5.13
N LEU A 277 -3.04 -11.47 6.21
CA LEU A 277 -3.64 -12.47 7.09
C LEU A 277 -4.88 -11.90 7.81
N LEU A 278 -4.77 -10.71 8.42
CA LEU A 278 -5.89 -10.07 9.13
C LEU A 278 -7.06 -9.78 8.18
N ALA A 279 -6.78 -9.27 6.98
CA ALA A 279 -7.79 -9.02 5.97
C ALA A 279 -8.44 -10.33 5.48
N GLY A 280 -7.67 -11.41 5.35
CA GLY A 280 -8.18 -12.72 4.95
C GLY A 280 -9.08 -13.37 6.01
N VAL A 281 -8.71 -13.25 7.29
CA VAL A 281 -9.54 -13.70 8.42
C VAL A 281 -10.85 -12.92 8.47
N LEU A 282 -10.80 -11.59 8.32
CA LEU A 282 -12.01 -10.76 8.26
C LEU A 282 -12.89 -11.12 7.05
N ALA A 283 -12.29 -11.29 5.87
CA ALA A 283 -13.02 -11.67 4.66
C ALA A 283 -13.70 -13.03 4.80
N SER A 284 -13.01 -14.00 5.41
CA SER A 284 -13.56 -15.35 5.67
C SER A 284 -14.68 -15.32 6.70
N ALA A 285 -14.53 -14.53 7.77
CA ALA A 285 -15.55 -14.38 8.82
C ALA A 285 -16.84 -13.74 8.27
N TRP A 286 -16.70 -12.73 7.42
CA TRP A 286 -17.85 -12.10 6.75
C TRP A 286 -18.49 -12.99 5.70
N ALA A 287 -17.69 -13.77 4.96
CA ALA A 287 -18.21 -14.74 4.02
C ALA A 287 -19.10 -15.77 4.73
N TRP A 288 -18.68 -16.22 5.92
CA TRP A 288 -19.52 -17.06 6.78
C TRP A 288 -20.79 -16.32 7.21
N HIS A 289 -20.66 -15.11 7.76
CA HIS A 289 -21.80 -14.41 8.35
C HIS A 289 -22.89 -14.04 7.34
N GLN A 290 -22.50 -13.61 6.13
CA GLN A 290 -23.43 -13.14 5.10
C GLN A 290 -23.77 -14.23 4.05
N ASN A 291 -23.19 -15.43 4.16
CA ASN A 291 -23.24 -16.48 3.13
C ASN A 291 -22.85 -15.98 1.72
N SER A 292 -21.98 -14.97 1.65
CA SER A 292 -21.59 -14.30 0.41
C SER A 292 -20.08 -14.32 0.19
N THR A 293 -19.63 -14.74 -0.99
CA THR A 293 -18.19 -14.80 -1.33
C THR A 293 -17.57 -13.46 -1.71
N ASP A 294 -18.37 -12.39 -1.82
CA ASP A 294 -17.97 -11.14 -2.46
C ASP A 294 -16.76 -10.49 -1.77
N LEU A 295 -16.70 -10.51 -0.43
CA LEU A 295 -15.57 -9.95 0.30
C LEU A 295 -14.29 -10.79 0.15
N LEU A 296 -14.40 -12.11 -0.01
CA LEU A 296 -13.26 -12.99 -0.32
C LEU A 296 -12.69 -12.67 -1.71
N VAL A 297 -13.54 -12.40 -2.69
CA VAL A 297 -13.12 -11.97 -4.03
C VAL A 297 -12.38 -10.62 -3.96
N VAL A 298 -12.91 -9.66 -3.20
CA VAL A 298 -12.23 -8.36 -2.98
C VAL A 298 -10.86 -8.54 -2.32
N TRP A 299 -10.77 -9.39 -1.29
CA TRP A 299 -9.49 -9.71 -0.64
C TRP A 299 -8.49 -10.38 -1.58
N MET A 300 -8.97 -11.26 -2.46
CA MET A 300 -8.17 -11.94 -3.45
C MET A 300 -7.64 -10.99 -4.54
N ILE A 301 -8.49 -10.09 -5.06
CA ILE A 301 -8.06 -9.01 -5.97
C ILE A 301 -7.02 -8.12 -5.28
N GLY A 302 -7.26 -7.75 -4.02
CA GLY A 302 -6.31 -6.98 -3.20
C GLY A 302 -4.97 -7.70 -3.03
N THR A 303 -5.00 -9.02 -2.85
CA THR A 303 -3.79 -9.86 -2.81
C THR A 303 -3.07 -9.85 -4.14
N TRP A 304 -3.78 -9.97 -5.26
CA TRP A 304 -3.18 -9.93 -6.58
C TRP A 304 -2.46 -8.59 -6.85
N ILE A 305 -3.07 -7.46 -6.47
CA ILE A 305 -2.44 -6.13 -6.53
C ILE A 305 -1.17 -6.08 -5.66
N LEU A 306 -1.23 -6.61 -4.44
CA LEU A 306 -0.07 -6.70 -3.55
C LEU A 306 1.07 -7.52 -4.18
N LEU A 307 0.75 -8.65 -4.82
CA LEU A 307 1.72 -9.51 -5.50
C LEU A 307 2.36 -8.81 -6.70
N VAL A 308 1.58 -8.12 -7.54
CA VAL A 308 2.11 -7.33 -8.67
C VAL A 308 3.11 -6.28 -8.18
N LEU A 309 2.73 -5.50 -7.15
CA LEU A 309 3.59 -4.46 -6.59
C LEU A 309 4.87 -5.01 -5.97
N THR A 310 4.76 -6.09 -5.20
CA THR A 310 5.90 -6.70 -4.50
C THR A 310 6.85 -7.40 -5.48
N LEU A 311 6.34 -8.06 -6.52
CA LEU A 311 7.15 -8.63 -7.60
C LEU A 311 7.86 -7.55 -8.41
N MET A 312 7.17 -6.46 -8.77
CA MET A 312 7.79 -5.33 -9.47
C MET A 312 8.99 -4.76 -8.70
N ILE A 313 8.87 -4.61 -7.38
CA ILE A 313 9.94 -4.14 -6.50
C ILE A 313 11.04 -5.21 -6.34
N SER A 314 10.66 -6.48 -6.24
CA SER A 314 11.62 -7.58 -6.03
C SER A 314 12.49 -7.79 -7.27
N VAL A 315 11.89 -7.76 -8.47
CA VAL A 315 12.59 -7.88 -9.75
C VAL A 315 13.58 -6.72 -9.98
N CYS A 316 13.31 -5.52 -9.43
CA CYS A 316 14.26 -4.39 -9.46
C CYS A 316 15.50 -4.55 -8.57
N SER A 317 15.47 -5.46 -7.60
CA SER A 317 16.47 -5.46 -6.53
C SER A 317 17.81 -6.03 -7.00
N GLN A 318 18.91 -5.42 -6.53
CA GLN A 318 20.26 -5.85 -6.90
C GLN A 318 20.60 -7.20 -6.24
N ASP A 319 21.37 -8.03 -6.96
CA ASP A 319 21.81 -9.35 -6.47
C ASP A 319 22.84 -9.25 -5.32
N HIS A 320 23.56 -8.13 -5.21
CA HIS A 320 24.63 -7.98 -4.22
C HIS A 320 24.07 -7.53 -2.86
N ARG A 321 24.35 -8.33 -1.82
CA ARG A 321 23.94 -8.04 -0.44
C ARG A 321 25.03 -7.25 0.28
N SER A 322 24.67 -6.16 0.95
CA SER A 322 25.63 -5.35 1.71
C SER A 322 26.16 -6.11 2.94
N LEU A 323 27.36 -5.77 3.40
CA LEU A 323 27.96 -6.35 4.61
C LEU A 323 27.07 -6.20 5.84
N ARG A 324 26.41 -5.05 5.98
CA ARG A 324 25.44 -4.79 7.08
C ARG A 324 24.27 -5.76 7.06
N VAL A 325 23.76 -6.12 5.87
CA VAL A 325 22.68 -7.11 5.74
C VAL A 325 23.19 -8.52 6.04
N ARG A 326 24.39 -8.89 5.59
CA ARG A 326 25.01 -10.20 5.89
C ARG A 326 25.25 -10.40 7.40
N GLN A 327 25.62 -9.35 8.12
CA GLN A 327 25.79 -9.39 9.58
C GLN A 327 24.47 -9.60 10.34
N ALA A 328 23.34 -9.17 9.77
CA ALA A 328 22.02 -9.34 10.37
C ALA A 328 21.41 -10.73 10.11
N ILE A 329 22.03 -11.59 9.30
CA ILE A 329 21.48 -12.93 8.98
C ILE A 329 21.62 -13.84 10.20
N PRO A 330 20.54 -14.50 10.67
CA PRO A 330 20.62 -15.42 11.80
C PRO A 330 21.45 -16.67 11.47
N VAL A 331 22.23 -17.14 12.46
CA VAL A 331 23.10 -18.33 12.32
C VAL A 331 22.30 -19.63 12.25
N ASN A 332 21.16 -19.70 12.94
CA ASN A 332 20.34 -20.91 13.02
C ASN A 332 19.67 -21.23 11.66
N PRO A 333 19.75 -22.47 11.14
CA PRO A 333 19.28 -22.81 9.79
C PRO A 333 17.76 -22.62 9.61
N ARG A 334 16.94 -22.94 10.63
CA ARG A 334 15.49 -22.73 10.59
C ARG A 334 15.12 -21.24 10.55
N ARG A 335 15.75 -20.43 11.39
CA ARG A 335 15.56 -18.97 11.40
C ARG A 335 16.10 -18.34 10.13
N ARG A 336 17.15 -18.90 9.53
CA ARG A 336 17.72 -18.48 8.25
C ARG A 336 16.75 -18.72 7.10
N PHE A 337 16.08 -19.87 7.05
CA PHE A 337 15.06 -20.14 6.04
C PHE A 337 13.87 -19.17 6.14
N LEU A 338 13.38 -18.91 7.35
CA LEU A 338 12.30 -17.94 7.54
C LEU A 338 12.78 -16.51 7.17
N ALA A 339 13.98 -16.12 7.62
CA ALA A 339 14.57 -14.83 7.30
C ALA A 339 14.79 -14.64 5.79
N TYR A 340 15.16 -15.69 5.05
CA TYR A 340 15.35 -15.66 3.60
C TYR A 340 14.12 -15.05 2.90
N LEU A 341 12.92 -15.50 3.25
CA LEU A 341 11.67 -15.01 2.65
C LEU A 341 11.44 -13.50 2.86
N PHE A 342 11.86 -12.94 4.00
CA PHE A 342 11.59 -11.55 4.36
C PHE A 342 12.74 -10.59 4.00
N TYR A 343 13.94 -11.08 3.65
CA TYR A 343 15.09 -10.22 3.38
C TYR A 343 15.09 -9.64 1.96
N ASN A 344 15.75 -8.48 1.79
CA ASN A 344 16.05 -7.90 0.47
C ASN A 344 16.68 -8.95 -0.47
N GLY A 345 16.19 -8.98 -1.71
CA GLY A 345 16.70 -9.84 -2.78
C GLY A 345 15.61 -10.17 -3.80
N PRO A 346 15.97 -10.34 -5.08
CA PRO A 346 15.00 -10.66 -6.13
C PRO A 346 14.45 -12.08 -5.96
N ASP A 347 15.32 -13.02 -5.60
CA ASP A 347 15.01 -14.41 -5.26
C ASP A 347 14.05 -14.51 -4.07
N ASN A 348 14.39 -13.84 -2.96
CA ASN A 348 13.60 -13.81 -1.73
C ASN A 348 12.19 -13.26 -1.96
N GLY A 349 12.09 -12.24 -2.81
CA GLY A 349 10.82 -11.58 -3.11
C GLY A 349 9.90 -12.40 -3.99
N ILE A 350 10.45 -13.09 -4.99
CA ILE A 350 9.69 -14.04 -5.80
C ILE A 350 9.21 -15.20 -4.94
N ALA A 351 10.07 -15.73 -4.07
CA ALA A 351 9.71 -16.80 -3.13
C ALA A 351 8.60 -16.36 -2.15
N TRP A 352 8.69 -15.16 -1.59
CA TRP A 352 7.66 -14.60 -0.70
C TRP A 352 6.33 -14.42 -1.41
N SER A 353 6.35 -13.92 -2.65
CA SER A 353 5.15 -13.70 -3.46
C SER A 353 4.49 -15.03 -3.84
N ALA A 354 5.29 -16.05 -4.18
CA ALA A 354 4.79 -17.39 -4.43
C ALA A 354 4.15 -18.00 -3.17
N ALA A 355 4.78 -17.84 -2.00
CA ALA A 355 4.24 -18.34 -0.73
C ALA A 355 2.89 -17.68 -0.38
N ILE A 356 2.77 -16.35 -0.49
CA ILE A 356 1.51 -15.65 -0.25
C ILE A 356 0.44 -16.06 -1.25
N GLY A 357 0.79 -16.16 -2.54
CA GLY A 357 -0.15 -16.60 -3.57
C GLY A 357 -0.71 -17.99 -3.30
N LEU A 358 0.15 -18.97 -2.99
CA LEU A 358 -0.27 -20.32 -2.66
C LEU A 358 -1.14 -20.38 -1.40
N LEU A 359 -0.76 -19.64 -0.35
CA LEU A 359 -1.57 -19.57 0.88
C LEU A 359 -2.94 -18.91 0.63
N THR A 360 -3.02 -17.95 -0.29
CA THR A 360 -4.29 -17.31 -0.68
C THR A 360 -5.21 -18.31 -1.36
N LEU A 361 -4.69 -19.10 -2.31
CA LEU A 361 -5.44 -20.18 -2.95
C LEU A 361 -5.90 -21.22 -1.93
N PHE A 362 -5.03 -21.58 -0.97
CA PHE A 362 -5.37 -22.52 0.10
C PHE A 362 -6.50 -22.00 1.00
N ILE A 363 -6.48 -20.72 1.38
CA ILE A 363 -7.54 -20.11 2.19
C ILE A 363 -8.86 -20.06 1.41
N CYS A 364 -8.84 -19.61 0.14
CA CYS A 364 -10.04 -19.58 -0.69
C CYS A 364 -10.64 -20.98 -0.93
N PHE A 365 -9.80 -21.98 -1.16
CA PHE A 365 -10.25 -23.37 -1.28
C PHE A 365 -10.83 -23.89 0.03
N GLY A 366 -10.14 -23.63 1.15
CA GLY A 366 -10.56 -24.07 2.47
C GLY A 366 -11.89 -23.48 2.92
N THR A 367 -12.14 -22.20 2.66
CA THR A 367 -13.42 -21.55 3.00
C THR A 367 -14.58 -22.10 2.18
N GLY A 368 -14.37 -22.34 0.87
CA GLY A 368 -15.38 -22.96 0.01
C GLY A 368 -15.69 -24.41 0.40
N TRP A 369 -14.65 -25.21 0.66
CA TRP A 369 -14.80 -26.62 1.06
C TRP A 369 -15.50 -26.79 2.41
N LEU A 370 -15.13 -25.97 3.41
CA LEU A 370 -15.78 -25.96 4.72
C LEU A 370 -17.25 -25.53 4.65
N GLY A 371 -17.57 -24.52 3.82
CA GLY A 371 -18.95 -24.08 3.59
C GLY A 371 -19.83 -25.19 3.02
N GLY A 372 -19.34 -25.86 1.97
CA GLY A 372 -20.04 -26.98 1.35
C GLY A 372 -20.26 -28.17 2.29
N TRP A 373 -19.27 -28.52 3.12
CA TRP A 373 -19.39 -29.60 4.11
C TRP A 373 -20.43 -29.31 5.20
N MET A 374 -20.61 -28.05 5.59
CA MET A 374 -21.59 -27.64 6.61
C MET A 374 -22.98 -27.31 6.03
N GLY A 375 -23.22 -27.55 4.75
CA GLY A 375 -24.51 -27.27 4.10
C GLY A 375 -24.79 -25.79 3.84
N HIS A 376 -23.78 -24.93 3.92
CA HIS A 376 -23.88 -23.51 3.56
C HIS A 376 -23.51 -23.33 2.09
N SER A 377 -24.50 -23.07 1.24
CA SER A 377 -24.24 -22.62 -0.14
C SER A 377 -23.79 -21.16 -0.11
N LEU A 378 -22.48 -20.94 -0.18
CA LEU A 378 -21.88 -19.61 -0.33
C LEU A 378 -22.18 -19.10 -1.74
N THR A 379 -23.28 -18.38 -1.91
CA THR A 379 -23.66 -17.85 -3.23
C THR A 379 -23.05 -16.47 -3.45
N PRO A 380 -22.47 -16.18 -4.62
CA PRO A 380 -22.07 -14.83 -4.96
C PRO A 380 -23.29 -13.92 -5.12
N ALA A 381 -23.26 -12.75 -4.47
CA ALA A 381 -24.39 -11.82 -4.51
C ALA A 381 -24.33 -10.87 -5.73
N THR A 382 -23.14 -10.66 -6.31
CA THR A 382 -22.92 -9.72 -7.41
C THR A 382 -22.75 -10.40 -8.77
N ALA A 383 -23.47 -9.89 -9.78
CA ALA A 383 -23.42 -10.32 -11.19
C ALA A 383 -22.09 -10.02 -11.91
N ILE A 384 -21.07 -9.53 -11.19
CA ILE A 384 -19.75 -9.21 -11.77
C ILE A 384 -18.96 -10.49 -12.06
N VAL A 385 -19.25 -11.61 -11.38
CA VAL A 385 -18.59 -12.91 -11.58
C VAL A 385 -19.62 -14.03 -11.42
N SER A 386 -20.34 -14.36 -12.49
CA SER A 386 -21.38 -15.42 -12.52
C SER A 386 -20.83 -16.85 -12.61
N ASN A 387 -19.52 -17.03 -12.44
CA ASN A 387 -18.86 -18.32 -12.64
C ASN A 387 -18.97 -19.21 -11.40
N SER A 388 -18.94 -20.52 -11.62
CA SER A 388 -18.86 -21.53 -10.55
C SER A 388 -17.65 -21.30 -9.63
N ASP A 389 -17.73 -21.74 -8.36
CA ASP A 389 -16.63 -21.58 -7.40
C ASP A 389 -15.32 -22.26 -7.87
N GLU A 390 -15.45 -23.37 -8.61
CA GLU A 390 -14.33 -24.08 -9.23
C GLU A 390 -13.63 -23.23 -10.31
N GLU A 391 -14.39 -22.59 -11.20
CA GLU A 391 -13.85 -21.71 -12.23
C GLU A 391 -13.11 -20.52 -11.63
N ARG A 392 -13.61 -19.97 -10.52
CA ARG A 392 -12.95 -18.85 -9.82
C ARG A 392 -11.60 -19.26 -9.26
N LEU A 393 -11.53 -20.41 -8.59
CA LEU A 393 -10.27 -20.94 -8.07
C LEU A 393 -9.26 -21.20 -9.20
N LEU A 394 -9.74 -21.78 -10.31
CA LEU A 394 -8.93 -22.09 -11.48
C LEU A 394 -8.38 -20.79 -12.11
N THR A 395 -9.24 -19.79 -12.30
CA THR A 395 -8.88 -18.45 -12.79
C THR A 395 -7.77 -17.85 -11.93
N CYS A 396 -7.91 -17.90 -10.61
CA CYS A 396 -6.93 -17.30 -9.70
C CYS A 396 -5.60 -18.05 -9.68
N THR A 397 -5.66 -19.37 -9.82
CA THR A 397 -4.48 -20.22 -9.95
C THR A 397 -3.72 -19.87 -11.23
N THR A 398 -4.42 -19.73 -12.36
CA THR A 398 -3.79 -19.31 -13.63
C THR A 398 -3.16 -17.91 -13.53
N MET A 399 -3.85 -16.94 -12.91
CA MET A 399 -3.31 -15.59 -12.68
C MET A 399 -2.02 -15.60 -11.86
N LEU A 400 -1.97 -16.40 -10.80
CA LEU A 400 -0.77 -16.53 -9.96
C LEU A 400 0.40 -17.12 -10.75
N LEU A 401 0.15 -18.19 -11.51
CA LEU A 401 1.17 -18.84 -12.33
C LEU A 401 1.72 -17.90 -13.40
N TYR A 402 0.86 -17.16 -14.10
CA TYR A 402 1.29 -16.15 -15.07
C TYR A 402 2.12 -15.05 -14.42
N LEU A 403 1.69 -14.54 -13.27
CA LEU A 403 2.40 -13.47 -12.58
C LEU A 403 3.82 -13.90 -12.17
N LEU A 404 3.97 -15.13 -11.67
CA LEU A 404 5.28 -15.71 -11.34
C LEU A 404 6.12 -15.99 -12.59
N ALA A 405 5.49 -16.48 -13.67
CA ALA A 405 6.16 -16.73 -14.94
C ALA A 405 6.71 -15.41 -15.52
N TYR A 406 5.91 -14.34 -15.56
CA TYR A 406 6.34 -13.01 -16.01
C TYR A 406 7.48 -12.44 -15.16
N ALA A 407 7.46 -12.63 -13.84
CA ALA A 407 8.53 -12.16 -12.98
C ALA A 407 9.85 -12.89 -13.28
N LEU A 408 9.81 -14.21 -13.42
CA LEU A 408 10.99 -15.04 -13.71
C LEU A 408 11.52 -14.84 -15.14
N THR A 409 10.64 -14.62 -16.12
CA THR A 409 11.06 -14.29 -17.49
C THR A 409 11.72 -12.92 -17.54
N ALA A 410 11.19 -11.93 -16.82
CA ALA A 410 11.79 -10.60 -16.76
C ALA A 410 13.20 -10.62 -16.14
N VAL A 411 13.37 -11.37 -15.05
CA VAL A 411 14.69 -11.58 -14.42
C VAL A 411 15.65 -12.30 -15.37
N TRP A 412 15.19 -13.36 -16.03
CA TRP A 412 16.01 -14.11 -16.97
C TRP A 412 16.45 -13.26 -18.18
N LEU A 413 15.51 -12.52 -18.79
CA LEU A 413 15.76 -11.68 -19.95
C LEU A 413 16.76 -10.57 -19.61
N HIS A 414 16.59 -9.91 -18.45
CA HIS A 414 17.52 -8.89 -17.98
C HIS A 414 18.92 -9.46 -17.78
N ARG A 415 19.06 -10.61 -17.11
CA ARG A 415 20.36 -11.25 -16.88
C ARG A 415 21.04 -11.70 -18.17
N ARG A 416 20.28 -12.19 -19.15
CA ARG A 416 20.85 -12.77 -20.38
C ARG A 416 21.26 -11.70 -21.39
N PHE A 417 20.45 -10.66 -21.56
CA PHE A 417 20.62 -9.68 -22.63
C PHE A 417 20.97 -8.27 -22.15
N LEU A 418 20.60 -7.90 -20.92
CA LEU A 418 20.70 -6.53 -20.41
C LEU A 418 21.51 -6.45 -19.10
N ALA A 419 22.47 -7.38 -18.90
CA ALA A 419 23.27 -7.45 -17.67
C ALA A 419 24.04 -6.15 -17.36
N ASN A 420 24.36 -5.38 -18.40
CA ASN A 420 25.07 -4.09 -18.29
C ASN A 420 24.16 -2.92 -17.87
N LEU A 421 22.83 -3.10 -17.93
CA LEU A 421 21.86 -2.08 -17.54
C LEU A 421 21.44 -2.23 -16.09
N SER A 422 20.97 -1.13 -15.49
CA SER A 422 20.49 -1.15 -14.10
C SER A 422 19.36 -2.18 -13.91
N ALA A 423 19.33 -2.83 -12.74
CA ALA A 423 18.29 -3.82 -12.38
C ALA A 423 16.84 -3.26 -12.46
N LYS A 424 16.67 -1.93 -12.48
CA LYS A 424 15.37 -1.28 -12.68
C LYS A 424 14.72 -1.68 -14.02
N PHE A 425 15.51 -1.94 -15.06
CA PHE A 425 14.98 -2.36 -16.37
C PHE A 425 14.25 -3.70 -16.31
N ALA A 426 14.61 -4.60 -15.39
CA ALA A 426 13.90 -5.85 -15.20
C ALA A 426 12.43 -5.62 -14.79
N SER A 427 12.14 -4.60 -13.98
CA SER A 427 10.74 -4.27 -13.66
C SER A 427 9.96 -3.66 -14.81
N VAL A 428 10.63 -2.92 -15.68
CA VAL A 428 10.02 -2.37 -16.89
C VAL A 428 9.62 -3.50 -17.83
N ILE A 429 10.50 -4.51 -17.98
CA ILE A 429 10.18 -5.74 -18.73
C ILE A 429 8.97 -6.43 -18.10
N PHE A 430 8.98 -6.65 -16.78
CA PHE A 430 7.85 -7.27 -16.08
C PHE A 430 6.52 -6.54 -16.30
N LEU A 431 6.52 -5.21 -16.23
CA LEU A 431 5.31 -4.40 -16.41
C LEU A 431 4.82 -4.36 -17.86
N LEU A 432 5.74 -4.31 -18.83
CA LEU A 432 5.40 -4.26 -20.24
C LEU A 432 5.05 -5.63 -20.83
N MET A 433 5.47 -6.73 -20.20
CA MET A 433 5.26 -8.06 -20.77
C MET A 433 3.77 -8.42 -20.96
N PRO A 434 2.88 -8.27 -19.96
CA PRO A 434 1.46 -8.57 -20.15
C PRO A 434 0.80 -7.77 -21.29
N PRO A 435 0.93 -6.42 -21.38
CA PRO A 435 0.31 -5.69 -22.48
C PRO A 435 0.95 -6.00 -23.83
N LEU A 436 2.26 -6.28 -23.90
CA LEU A 436 2.90 -6.67 -25.16
C LEU A 436 2.38 -8.02 -25.67
N LEU A 437 2.21 -9.00 -24.79
CA LEU A 437 1.68 -10.32 -25.17
C LEU A 437 0.21 -10.28 -25.58
N PHE A 438 -0.53 -9.28 -25.11
CA PHE A 438 -1.87 -9.00 -25.60
C PHE A 438 -1.84 -8.24 -26.94
N LEU A 439 -1.13 -7.11 -27.01
CA LEU A 439 -1.13 -6.22 -28.17
C LEU A 439 -0.51 -6.84 -29.42
N ILE A 440 0.62 -7.54 -29.31
CA ILE A 440 1.36 -8.02 -30.48
C ILE A 440 0.53 -9.00 -31.31
N PRO A 441 -0.07 -10.07 -30.71
CA PRO A 441 -0.91 -10.97 -31.49
C PRO A 441 -2.19 -10.29 -31.98
N THR A 442 -2.79 -9.38 -31.19
CA THR A 442 -3.96 -8.61 -31.61
C THR A 442 -3.68 -7.76 -32.85
N LEU A 443 -2.55 -7.04 -32.87
CA LEU A 443 -2.12 -6.26 -34.02
C LEU A 443 -1.82 -7.16 -35.22
N PHE A 444 -1.15 -8.30 -35.01
CA PHE A 444 -0.88 -9.26 -36.07
C PHE A 444 -2.18 -9.79 -36.72
N PHE A 445 -3.14 -10.25 -35.91
CA PHE A 445 -4.43 -10.73 -36.43
C PHE A 445 -5.26 -9.64 -37.09
N PHE A 446 -5.16 -8.41 -36.60
CA PHE A 446 -5.75 -7.24 -37.25
C PHE A 446 -5.17 -7.03 -38.65
N PHE A 447 -3.84 -7.02 -38.82
CA PHE A 447 -3.21 -6.83 -40.13
C PHE A 447 -3.43 -8.00 -41.09
N VAL A 448 -3.59 -9.22 -40.57
CA VAL A 448 -3.91 -10.42 -41.38
C VAL A 448 -5.42 -10.49 -41.69
N ASN A 449 -6.21 -9.51 -41.25
CA ASN A 449 -7.67 -9.46 -41.41
C ASN A 449 -8.38 -10.74 -40.89
N ARG A 450 -7.84 -11.31 -39.81
CA ARG A 450 -8.36 -12.51 -39.12
C ARG A 450 -8.72 -12.22 -37.67
N LEU A 451 -8.92 -10.95 -37.32
CA LEU A 451 -9.31 -10.55 -35.98
C LEU A 451 -10.80 -10.88 -35.78
N SER A 452 -11.07 -12.01 -35.12
CA SER A 452 -12.36 -12.35 -34.53
C SER A 452 -12.20 -12.44 -33.01
N TRP A 453 -13.28 -12.22 -32.26
CA TRP A 453 -13.33 -12.47 -30.82
C TRP A 453 -12.95 -13.92 -30.49
N ASP A 454 -13.45 -14.89 -31.27
CA ASP A 454 -13.11 -16.31 -31.09
C ASP A 454 -11.61 -16.59 -31.25
N VAL A 455 -10.92 -15.85 -32.14
CA VAL A 455 -9.48 -16.01 -32.36
C VAL A 455 -8.67 -15.39 -31.23
N MET A 456 -9.17 -14.31 -30.62
CA MET A 456 -8.57 -13.75 -29.41
C MET A 456 -8.70 -14.72 -28.23
N ASP A 457 -9.88 -15.32 -28.07
CA ASP A 457 -10.18 -16.21 -26.96
C ASP A 457 -9.46 -17.56 -27.09
N GLU A 458 -9.44 -18.19 -28.27
CA GLU A 458 -8.82 -19.51 -28.48
C GLU A 458 -7.28 -19.48 -28.64
N ARG A 459 -6.70 -18.38 -29.14
CA ARG A 459 -5.30 -18.42 -29.67
C ARG A 459 -4.30 -17.53 -28.98
N GLN A 460 -4.70 -16.72 -28.00
CA GLN A 460 -3.78 -15.87 -27.24
C GLN A 460 -3.43 -16.46 -25.87
N LEU A 461 -2.93 -17.69 -25.87
CA LEU A 461 -2.32 -18.29 -24.69
C LEU A 461 -1.12 -17.44 -24.25
N GLY A 462 -1.13 -17.00 -22.98
CA GLY A 462 -0.08 -16.15 -22.41
C GLY A 462 -0.45 -14.70 -22.17
N SER A 463 -1.66 -14.26 -22.56
CA SER A 463 -2.23 -12.96 -22.17
C SER A 463 -3.03 -13.09 -20.88
N LEU A 464 -2.65 -12.32 -19.85
CA LEU A 464 -3.41 -12.22 -18.61
C LEU A 464 -4.73 -11.45 -18.78
N PHE A 465 -4.87 -10.63 -19.84
CA PHE A 465 -6.08 -9.85 -20.10
C PHE A 465 -7.25 -10.71 -20.57
N ASN A 466 -6.97 -11.80 -21.29
CA ASN A 466 -8.02 -12.66 -21.84
C ASN A 466 -8.80 -13.37 -20.72
N LEU A 467 -8.12 -13.60 -19.60
CA LEU A 467 -8.73 -14.14 -18.38
C LEU A 467 -9.75 -13.19 -17.70
N PHE A 468 -9.73 -11.90 -18.04
CA PHE A 468 -10.68 -10.90 -17.50
C PHE A 468 -11.77 -10.48 -18.49
N VAL A 469 -11.52 -10.64 -19.79
CA VAL A 469 -12.42 -10.20 -20.86
C VAL A 469 -13.48 -11.26 -21.17
N ASP A 470 -13.18 -12.54 -20.95
CA ASP A 470 -14.08 -13.65 -21.27
C ASP A 470 -15.27 -13.70 -20.29
N LYS A 471 -16.42 -13.23 -20.76
CA LYS A 471 -17.67 -13.19 -20.01
C LYS A 471 -18.66 -14.29 -20.42
N VAL A 472 -18.34 -15.14 -21.42
CA VAL A 472 -19.41 -15.92 -22.09
C VAL A 472 -19.15 -17.42 -22.30
N ARG A 473 -17.92 -17.96 -22.40
CA ARG A 473 -17.78 -19.44 -22.38
C ARG A 473 -16.36 -19.93 -22.09
N ASN A 474 -16.08 -20.17 -20.82
CA ASN A 474 -14.80 -20.62 -20.23
C ASN A 474 -14.31 -22.04 -20.64
N ASN A 475 -14.51 -22.49 -21.89
CA ASN A 475 -14.06 -23.82 -22.32
C ASN A 475 -12.51 -23.94 -22.41
N HIS A 476 -11.77 -22.83 -22.46
CA HIS A 476 -10.31 -22.82 -22.66
C HIS A 476 -9.51 -22.46 -21.38
N LEU A 477 -10.17 -22.27 -20.24
CA LEU A 477 -9.48 -21.87 -19.00
C LEU A 477 -8.48 -22.94 -18.51
N PHE A 478 -8.76 -24.21 -18.79
CA PHE A 478 -7.84 -25.31 -18.54
C PHE A 478 -6.59 -25.25 -19.43
N GLU A 479 -6.72 -24.80 -20.68
CA GLU A 479 -5.59 -24.61 -21.60
C GLU A 479 -4.67 -23.49 -21.11
N HIS A 480 -5.24 -22.39 -20.62
CA HIS A 480 -4.49 -21.33 -19.96
C HIS A 480 -3.74 -21.82 -18.72
N LEU A 481 -4.34 -22.69 -17.91
CA LEU A 481 -3.67 -23.30 -16.76
C LEU A 481 -2.47 -24.14 -17.19
N LEU A 482 -2.66 -25.05 -18.15
CA LEU A 482 -1.59 -25.91 -18.65
C LEU A 482 -0.45 -25.08 -19.26
N PHE A 483 -0.78 -24.06 -20.04
CA PHE A 483 0.21 -23.17 -20.63
C PHE A 483 0.97 -22.37 -19.57
N ALA A 484 0.28 -21.77 -18.59
CA ALA A 484 0.90 -21.03 -17.51
C ALA A 484 1.81 -21.92 -16.65
N GLY A 485 1.37 -23.14 -16.33
CA GLY A 485 2.15 -24.13 -15.60
C GLY A 485 3.39 -24.60 -16.37
N GLY A 486 3.24 -24.94 -17.65
CA GLY A 486 4.33 -25.33 -18.53
C GLY A 486 5.36 -24.20 -18.71
N TRP A 487 4.88 -22.97 -18.88
CA TRP A 487 5.74 -21.79 -18.98
C TRP A 487 6.51 -21.53 -17.69
N LEU A 488 5.84 -21.58 -16.53
CA LEU A 488 6.49 -21.44 -15.24
C LEU A 488 7.57 -22.52 -15.02
N LEU A 489 7.29 -23.76 -15.38
CA LEU A 489 8.24 -24.88 -15.25
C LEU A 489 9.47 -24.64 -16.13
N LEU A 490 9.27 -24.28 -17.40
CA LEU A 490 10.35 -23.99 -18.34
C LEU A 490 11.24 -22.86 -17.82
N ILE A 491 10.65 -21.76 -17.35
CA ILE A 491 11.43 -20.60 -16.89
C ILE A 491 12.13 -20.86 -15.54
N LEU A 492 11.56 -21.71 -14.67
CA LEU A 492 12.21 -22.19 -13.46
C LEU A 492 13.46 -23.03 -13.80
N LEU A 493 13.38 -23.92 -14.79
CA LEU A 493 14.53 -24.70 -15.25
C LEU A 493 15.64 -23.79 -15.79
N LEU A 494 15.29 -22.78 -16.59
CA LEU A 494 16.26 -21.80 -17.11
C LEU A 494 16.94 -20.98 -16.00
N ASN A 495 16.22 -20.69 -14.90
CA ASN A 495 16.74 -19.91 -13.77
C ASN A 495 17.32 -20.78 -12.63
N ALA A 496 17.25 -22.11 -12.72
CA ALA A 496 17.58 -23.01 -11.61
C ALA A 496 19.00 -22.81 -11.06
N ARG A 497 20.00 -22.71 -11.95
CA ARG A 497 21.41 -22.49 -11.53
C ARG A 497 21.58 -21.18 -10.77
N TRP A 498 20.86 -20.14 -11.17
CA TRP A 498 20.91 -18.84 -10.51
C TRP A 498 20.23 -18.87 -9.14
N LEU A 499 19.02 -19.45 -9.05
CA LEU A 499 18.29 -19.61 -7.80
C LEU A 499 19.10 -20.41 -6.76
N ILE A 500 19.72 -21.51 -7.19
CA ILE A 500 20.56 -22.35 -6.31
C ILE A 500 21.74 -21.54 -5.76
N ARG A 501 22.44 -20.78 -6.60
CA ARG A 501 23.55 -19.92 -6.15
C ARG A 501 23.08 -18.88 -5.14
N GLN A 502 21.96 -18.23 -5.38
CA GLN A 502 21.43 -17.21 -4.47
C GLN A 502 21.05 -17.75 -3.09
N ILE A 503 20.49 -18.96 -3.03
CA ILE A 503 20.18 -19.67 -1.77
C ILE A 503 21.49 -20.05 -1.05
N GLN A 504 22.52 -20.48 -1.80
CA GLN A 504 23.83 -20.83 -1.24
C GLN A 504 24.60 -19.59 -0.73
N ASP A 505 24.44 -18.45 -1.39
CA ASP A 505 25.09 -17.17 -1.04
C ASP A 505 24.43 -16.50 0.18
N PHE A 506 23.25 -16.96 0.60
CA PHE A 506 22.56 -16.47 1.80
C PHE A 506 23.20 -17.04 3.08
N LYS A 507 24.43 -16.61 3.37
CA LYS A 507 25.21 -16.98 4.55
C LYS A 507 25.51 -15.76 5.44
N PRO A 508 25.53 -15.95 6.78
CA PRO A 508 25.93 -14.90 7.71
C PRO A 508 27.37 -14.47 7.45
N TYR A 509 27.69 -13.21 7.75
CA TYR A 509 29.05 -12.71 7.63
C TYR A 509 29.99 -13.44 8.59
N ARG A 510 31.05 -14.05 8.06
CA ARG A 510 32.14 -14.67 8.82
C ARG A 510 33.47 -14.01 8.40
N PRO A 511 34.15 -13.29 9.31
CA PRO A 511 35.39 -12.58 8.98
C PRO A 511 36.47 -13.51 8.39
N GLU A 512 36.62 -14.71 8.96
CA GLU A 512 37.67 -15.69 8.60
C GLU A 512 37.54 -16.23 7.15
N GLU A 513 36.31 -16.39 6.66
CA GLU A 513 36.03 -16.87 5.30
C GLU A 513 36.19 -15.76 4.23
N ASP A 514 35.84 -14.51 4.57
CA ASP A 514 35.95 -13.38 3.63
C ASP A 514 37.42 -12.86 3.55
N GLU A 515 38.22 -12.90 4.63
CA GLU A 515 39.65 -12.54 4.60
C GLU A 515 40.47 -13.53 3.77
N SER A 516 40.27 -14.84 3.97
CA SER A 516 40.95 -15.88 3.15
C SER A 516 40.63 -15.75 1.65
N SER A 517 39.40 -15.35 1.29
CA SER A 517 39.02 -15.08 -0.11
C SER A 517 39.67 -13.82 -0.71
N ARG A 518 39.90 -12.77 0.10
CA ARG A 518 40.60 -11.55 -0.34
C ARG A 518 42.07 -11.81 -0.63
N TYR A 519 42.73 -12.60 0.21
CA TYR A 519 44.14 -12.94 0.03
C TYR A 519 44.37 -14.03 -1.04
N ALA A 520 43.37 -14.86 -1.33
CA ALA A 520 43.44 -15.84 -2.43
C ALA A 520 43.35 -15.21 -3.85
N GLY A 521 42.89 -13.95 -3.95
CA GLY A 521 42.73 -13.23 -5.24
C GLY A 521 43.90 -12.32 -5.64
N SER A 522 44.88 -12.10 -4.77
CA SER A 522 46.09 -11.33 -5.08
C SER A 522 47.25 -12.27 -5.37
N PRO A 523 47.85 -12.28 -6.59
CA PRO A 523 49.13 -12.97 -6.77
C PRO A 523 50.15 -12.37 -5.77
N PRO A 524 51.03 -13.20 -5.16
CA PRO A 524 52.05 -12.68 -4.27
C PRO A 524 52.86 -11.61 -5.01
N PRO A 525 53.26 -10.51 -4.34
CA PRO A 525 54.19 -9.57 -4.95
C PRO A 525 55.43 -10.36 -5.36
N LYS A 526 55.69 -10.40 -6.66
CA LYS A 526 56.95 -10.93 -7.20
C LYS A 526 58.04 -9.98 -6.71
N PHE A 527 58.65 -10.30 -5.59
CA PHE A 527 60.00 -9.83 -5.29
C PHE A 527 60.94 -10.64 -6.17
N GLY A 528 61.37 -10.00 -7.26
CA GLY A 528 62.42 -10.45 -8.18
C GLY A 528 63.15 -9.23 -8.68
#